data_AF-A0A328TR94-F1
#
_entry.id   AF-A0A328TR94-F1
#
_cell.length_a   1.000
_cell.length_b   1.000
_cell.length_c   1.000
_cell.angle_alpha   90.00
_cell.angle_beta   90.00
_cell.angle_gamma   90.00
#
_symmetry.space_group_name_H-M   'P 1'
#
loop_
_entity.id
_entity.type
_entity.pdbx_description
1 polymer ?
#
loop_
_entity_poly.entity_id
_entity_poly.type
_entity_poly.pdbx_seq_one_letter_code
_entity_poly.pdbx_strand_id
1 'polypeptide(L)'
;MDEAEADVLAYFGFPKAHWVKIHSTNTLERLNKEVKQCADVVGIFPKEESTMRLLGAVLTEQNEKWLPQNRYLPQHTMAEIDHTAEDDVIDALPLSA
;
A
#
# COMPACT_ATOMS: atom_id res chain seq x y z
N MET A 1 -8.49 -22.39 1.62
CA MET A 1 -7.63 -21.42 0.91
C MET A 1 -8.49 -20.50 0.06
N ASP A 2 -9.57 -21.05 -0.50
CA ASP A 2 -10.58 -20.38 -1.33
C ASP A 2 -11.25 -19.15 -0.68
N GLU A 3 -11.33 -19.09 0.65
CA GLU A 3 -12.00 -17.98 1.35
C GLU A 3 -11.30 -16.62 1.21
N ALA A 4 -9.98 -16.60 0.95
CA ALA A 4 -9.21 -15.36 0.75
C ALA A 4 -9.00 -15.01 -0.74
N GLU A 5 -9.49 -15.84 -1.65
CA GLU A 5 -9.27 -15.67 -3.09
C GLU A 5 -9.84 -14.34 -3.60
N ALA A 6 -11.08 -14.03 -3.21
CA ALA A 6 -11.74 -12.78 -3.59
C ALA A 6 -10.98 -11.55 -3.10
N ASP A 7 -10.43 -11.60 -1.88
CA ASP A 7 -9.67 -10.48 -1.30
C ASP A 7 -8.32 -10.28 -2.00
N VAL A 8 -7.63 -11.37 -2.35
CA VAL A 8 -6.34 -11.30 -3.05
C VAL A 8 -6.51 -10.86 -4.50
N LEU A 9 -7.62 -11.23 -5.16
CA LEU A 9 -7.88 -10.88 -6.55
C LEU A 9 -8.57 -9.52 -6.73
N ALA A 10 -9.04 -8.87 -5.65
CA ALA A 10 -9.75 -7.59 -5.73
C ALA A 10 -8.96 -6.48 -6.46
N TYR A 11 -7.62 -6.53 -6.44
CA TYR A 11 -6.81 -5.51 -7.12
C TYR A 11 -6.85 -5.59 -8.66
N PHE A 12 -7.32 -6.70 -9.24
CA PHE A 12 -7.51 -6.83 -10.69
C PHE A 12 -8.57 -5.85 -11.22
N GLY A 13 -9.44 -5.31 -10.35
CA GLY A 13 -10.39 -4.25 -10.71
C GLY A 13 -9.76 -2.87 -10.92
N PHE A 14 -8.45 -2.70 -10.70
CA PHE A 14 -7.72 -1.47 -10.99
C PHE A 14 -7.06 -1.53 -12.36
N PRO A 15 -6.81 -0.38 -13.04
CA PRO A 15 -5.99 -0.33 -14.25
C PRO A 15 -4.64 -1.05 -14.07
N LYS A 16 -4.21 -1.82 -15.08
CA LYS A 16 -2.93 -2.60 -15.07
C LYS A 16 -1.72 -1.77 -14.65
N ALA A 17 -1.70 -0.47 -14.98
CA ALA A 17 -0.66 0.48 -14.57
C ALA A 17 -0.49 0.62 -13.04
N HIS A 18 -1.48 0.19 -12.25
CA HIS A 18 -1.49 0.27 -10.79
C HIS A 18 -1.15 -1.04 -10.09
N TRP A 19 -1.24 -2.19 -10.76
CA TRP A 19 -1.02 -3.50 -10.13
C TRP A 19 0.34 -3.59 -9.45
N VAL A 20 1.41 -3.18 -10.15
CA VAL A 20 2.79 -3.16 -9.64
C VAL A 20 2.92 -2.39 -8.33
N LYS A 21 2.11 -1.34 -8.17
CA LYS A 21 2.11 -0.50 -6.97
C LYS A 21 1.27 -1.09 -5.86
N ILE A 22 0.12 -1.69 -6.19
CA ILE A 22 -0.81 -2.26 -5.20
C ILE A 22 -0.22 -3.52 -4.55
N HIS A 23 0.42 -4.39 -5.34
CA HIS A 23 1.02 -5.62 -4.80
C HIS A 23 2.43 -5.41 -4.22
N SER A 24 2.98 -4.19 -4.27
CA SER A 24 4.31 -3.91 -3.71
C SER A 24 4.24 -3.63 -2.20
N THR A 25 5.07 -4.33 -1.43
CA THR A 25 5.24 -4.09 0.02
C THR A 25 6.29 -3.03 0.34
N ASN A 26 7.02 -2.51 -0.65
CA ASN A 26 8.18 -1.62 -0.45
C ASN A 26 7.86 -0.39 0.40
N THR A 27 6.72 0.25 0.15
CA THR A 27 6.30 1.46 0.89
C THR A 27 6.02 1.14 2.36
N LEU A 28 5.34 0.02 2.61
CA LEU A 28 5.04 -0.46 3.96
C LEU A 28 6.31 -0.89 4.70
N GLU A 29 7.20 -1.61 4.03
CA GLU A 29 8.49 -2.03 4.58
C GLU A 29 9.38 -0.84 4.95
N ARG A 30 9.42 0.20 4.09
CA ARG A 30 10.15 1.43 4.39
C ARG A 30 9.58 2.15 5.59
N LEU A 31 8.25 2.31 5.67
CA LEU A 31 7.60 2.93 6.82
C LEU A 31 7.87 2.12 8.11
N ASN A 32 7.74 0.79 8.05
CA ASN A 32 8.04 -0.09 9.18
C ASN A 32 9.50 0.02 9.64
N LYS A 33 10.44 0.17 8.70
CA LYS A 33 11.85 0.37 9.04
C LYS A 33 12.06 1.68 9.79
N GLU A 34 11.44 2.77 9.37
CA GLU A 34 11.54 4.06 10.04
C GLU A 34 10.92 4.02 11.45
N VAL A 35 9.73 3.43 11.59
CA VAL A 35 9.09 3.24 12.91
C VAL A 35 10.00 2.43 13.83
N LYS A 36 10.61 1.35 13.35
CA LYS A 36 11.57 0.54 14.13
C LYS A 36 12.79 1.37 14.54
N GLN A 37 13.40 2.12 13.62
CA GLN A 37 14.56 2.96 13.94
C GLN A 37 14.24 4.03 14.99
N CYS A 38 13.07 4.68 14.90
CA CYS A 38 12.64 5.66 15.90
C CYS A 38 12.34 5.01 17.26
N ALA A 39 11.74 3.82 17.26
CA ALA A 39 11.49 3.07 18.48
C ALA A 39 12.79 2.59 19.15
N ASP A 40 13.77 2.15 18.36
CA ASP A 40 15.08 1.69 18.86
C ASP A 40 15.84 2.81 19.59
N VAL A 41 15.70 4.08 19.15
CA VAL A 41 16.30 5.25 19.83
C VAL A 41 15.66 5.50 21.20
N VAL A 42 14.34 5.29 21.33
CA VAL A 42 13.63 5.47 22.61
C VAL A 42 13.87 4.28 23.56
N GLY A 43 13.98 3.07 23.01
CA GLY A 43 14.14 1.84 23.78
C GLY A 43 12.85 1.42 24.48
N ILE A 44 12.65 1.89 25.73
CA ILE A 44 11.52 1.48 26.59
C ILE A 44 10.52 2.62 26.72
N PHE A 45 9.25 2.34 26.47
CA PHE A 45 8.16 3.31 26.62
C PHE A 45 7.50 3.23 28.00
N PRO A 46 7.23 4.37 28.66
CA PRO A 46 6.61 4.38 29.99
C PRO A 46 5.10 4.10 29.97
N LYS A 47 4.43 4.30 28.82
CA LYS A 47 2.99 4.05 28.61
C LYS A 47 2.69 3.90 27.12
N GLU A 48 1.58 3.23 26.81
CA GLU A 48 1.09 3.05 25.43
C GLU A 48 0.85 4.39 24.71
N GLU A 49 0.34 5.38 25.42
CA GLU A 49 0.09 6.71 24.86
C GLU A 49 1.39 7.42 24.39
N SER A 50 2.55 7.05 24.94
CA SER A 50 3.84 7.57 24.46
C SER A 50 4.27 6.88 23.17
N THR A 51 3.98 5.58 23.03
CA THR A 51 4.21 4.83 21.78
C THR A 51 3.32 5.35 20.66
N MET A 52 2.04 5.60 20.94
CA MET A 52 1.10 6.15 19.96
C MET A 52 1.54 7.54 19.46
N ARG A 53 2.08 8.38 20.34
CA ARG A 53 2.62 9.70 19.96
C ARG A 53 3.80 9.57 19.01
N LEU A 54 4.73 8.64 19.27
CA LEU A 54 5.87 8.41 18.38
C LEU A 54 5.39 7.93 17.00
N LEU A 55 4.52 6.93 16.98
CA LEU A 55 3.97 6.40 15.73
C LEU A 55 3.24 7.49 14.94
N GLY A 56 2.39 8.28 15.61
CA GLY A 56 1.69 9.41 15.00
C GLY A 56 2.64 10.46 14.42
N ALA A 57 3.73 10.78 15.12
CA ALA A 57 4.74 11.71 14.62
C ALA A 57 5.43 11.18 13.35
N VAL A 58 5.87 9.92 13.34
CA VAL A 58 6.51 9.28 12.16
C VAL A 58 5.54 9.22 10.98
N LEU A 59 4.28 8.85 11.21
CA LEU A 59 3.26 8.80 10.16
C LEU A 59 2.96 10.18 9.58
N THR A 60 2.88 11.21 10.43
CA THR A 60 2.64 12.58 9.98
C THR A 60 3.80 13.07 9.10
N GLU A 61 5.04 12.86 9.55
CA GLU A 61 6.24 13.23 8.78
C GLU A 61 6.28 12.51 7.42
N GLN A 62 5.96 11.22 7.37
CA GLN A 62 5.91 10.49 6.10
C GLN A 62 4.79 10.97 5.19
N ASN A 63 3.62 11.27 5.75
CA ASN A 63 2.51 11.82 4.98
C ASN A 63 2.88 13.17 4.34
N GLU A 64 3.54 14.06 5.09
CA GLU A 64 4.04 15.34 4.59
C GLU A 64 5.05 15.18 3.45
N LYS A 65 5.90 14.15 3.49
CA LYS A 65 6.85 13.83 2.41
C LYS A 65 6.16 13.29 1.15
N TRP A 66 5.06 12.55 1.29
CA TRP A 66 4.39 11.90 0.15
C TRP A 66 3.38 12.82 -0.53
N LEU A 67 2.85 13.83 0.16
CA LEU A 67 1.96 14.84 -0.41
C LEU A 67 2.54 15.57 -1.66
N PRO A 68 3.80 16.05 -1.64
CA PRO A 68 4.38 16.77 -2.78
C PRO A 68 4.98 15.86 -3.86
N GLN A 69 5.32 14.61 -3.54
CA GLN A 69 5.88 13.66 -4.50
C GLN A 69 4.73 12.95 -5.23
N ASN A 70 4.45 13.33 -6.48
CA ASN A 70 3.57 12.65 -7.45
C ASN A 70 2.74 11.50 -6.85
N ARG A 71 1.45 11.77 -6.56
CA ARG A 71 0.53 10.85 -5.89
C ARG A 71 0.79 9.40 -6.35
N TYR A 72 1.17 8.54 -5.41
CA TYR A 72 1.58 7.16 -5.67
C TYR A 72 0.61 6.45 -6.63
N LEU A 73 -0.68 6.76 -6.51
CA LEU A 73 -1.72 6.47 -7.49
C LEU A 73 -2.34 7.78 -8.01
N PRO A 74 -2.03 8.23 -9.24
CA PRO A 74 -2.55 9.46 -9.80
C PRO A 74 -4.08 9.45 -9.91
N GLN A 75 -4.73 10.57 -9.58
CA GLN A 75 -6.20 10.68 -9.64
C GLN A 75 -6.79 10.51 -11.04
N HIS A 76 -6.07 10.94 -12.08
CA HIS A 76 -6.57 10.84 -13.45
C HIS A 76 -6.68 9.37 -13.91
N THR A 77 -5.69 8.54 -13.58
CA THR A 77 -5.74 7.09 -13.89
C THR A 77 -6.73 6.36 -12.98
N MET A 78 -6.92 6.82 -11.74
CA MET A 78 -7.92 6.25 -10.84
C MET A 78 -9.37 6.45 -11.31
N ALA A 79 -9.62 7.49 -12.12
CA ALA A 79 -10.93 7.74 -12.70
C ALA A 79 -11.33 6.71 -13.78
N GLU A 80 -10.36 5.92 -14.29
CA GLU A 80 -10.59 4.89 -15.32
C GLU A 80 -11.15 3.58 -14.74
N ILE A 81 -11.22 3.44 -13.41
CA ILE A 81 -11.75 2.25 -12.71
C ILE A 81 -13.21 1.99 -13.10
N ASP A 82 -14.00 3.04 -13.37
CA ASP A 82 -15.41 2.94 -13.77
C ASP A 82 -15.61 2.36 -15.19
N HIS A 83 -14.53 2.27 -15.98
CA HIS A 83 -14.55 1.81 -17.38
C HIS A 83 -13.96 0.41 -17.58
N THR A 84 -13.25 -0.14 -16.59
CA THR A 84 -12.47 -1.39 -16.78
C THR A 84 -13.28 -2.68 -16.52
N ALA A 85 -14.53 -2.56 -16.07
CA ALA A 85 -15.39 -3.72 -15.83
C ALA A 85 -15.81 -4.47 -17.12
N GLU A 86 -15.61 -3.87 -18.31
CA GLU A 86 -16.11 -4.43 -19.57
C GLU A 86 -15.03 -4.96 -20.54
N ASP A 87 -13.76 -4.55 -20.45
CA ASP A 87 -12.80 -4.72 -21.57
C ASP A 87 -11.61 -5.67 -21.37
N ASP A 88 -11.31 -6.16 -20.17
CA ASP A 88 -10.17 -7.07 -19.95
C ASP A 88 -10.63 -8.49 -19.59
N VAL A 89 -11.05 -9.26 -20.61
CA VAL A 89 -11.03 -10.72 -20.53
C VAL A 89 -9.60 -11.12 -20.24
N ILE A 90 -9.36 -11.56 -19.00
CA ILE A 90 -8.06 -12.03 -18.55
C ILE A 90 -7.69 -13.23 -19.43
N ASP A 91 -6.78 -13.05 -20.38
CA ASP A 91 -6.08 -14.15 -21.04
C ASP A 91 -5.47 -14.98 -19.92
N ALA A 92 -6.05 -16.16 -19.69
CA ALA A 92 -5.64 -17.05 -18.63
C ALA A 92 -4.13 -17.27 -18.72
N LEU A 93 -3.41 -16.97 -17.64
CA LEU A 93 -2.00 -17.32 -17.51
C LEU A 93 -1.85 -18.79 -17.92
N PRO A 94 -1.01 -19.13 -18.91
CA PRO A 94 -0.84 -20.51 -19.31
C PRO A 94 -0.29 -21.27 -18.10
N LEU A 95 -1.13 -22.11 -17.51
CA LEU A 95 -0.70 -23.13 -16.56
C LEU A 95 0.26 -24.05 -17.32
N SER A 96 1.57 -23.81 -17.19
CA SER A 96 2.56 -24.76 -17.67
C SER A 96 2.51 -25.99 -16.77
N ALA A 97 2.12 -27.12 -17.35
CA ALA A 97 2.15 -28.46 -16.76
C ALA A 97 3.58 -28.92 -16.41
#